data_AF-I3YB50-F1
#
_entry.id   AF-I3YB50-F1
#
_cell.length_a   1.000
_cell.length_b   1.000
_cell.length_c   1.000
_cell.angle_alpha   90.00
_cell.angle_beta   90.00
_cell.angle_gamma   90.00
#
_symmetry.space_group_name_H-M   'P 1'
#
loop_
_entity.id
_entity.type
_entity.pdbx_description
1 polymer ?
#
loop_
_entity_poly.entity_id
_entity_poly.type
_entity_poly.pdbx_seq_one_letter_code
_entity_poly.pdbx_strand_id
1 'polypeptide(L)'
;MRDAHQPQVTLWNRLQLTLIELKKADRLRQETGPLRDWINFFEHWREEQTMAEIEHAPIREALNQVRRLSADDEARRLAFVRERALRDEASLLKEAREEGEQIGMQKGRQEGREEGERLGLQKGRQETARNLIQLGVLSDGQIAQATGLSVAQVEVLRSAAPS
;
A
#
# COMPACT_ATOMS: atom_id res chain seq x y z
N MET A 1 27.96 -1.63 -45.64
CA MET A 1 28.03 -1.49 -47.11
C MET A 1 28.19 -2.86 -47.72
N ARG A 2 27.13 -3.42 -48.34
CA ARG A 2 27.25 -4.62 -49.17
C ARG A 2 27.31 -4.15 -50.61
N ASP A 3 28.52 -3.95 -51.12
CA ASP A 3 28.73 -3.80 -52.56
C ASP A 3 30.18 -4.05 -53.01
N ALA A 4 30.93 -4.88 -52.27
CA ALA A 4 32.32 -5.16 -52.63
C ALA A 4 32.50 -6.37 -53.57
N HIS A 5 31.47 -7.22 -53.77
CA HIS A 5 31.69 -8.54 -54.37
C HIS A 5 30.68 -9.00 -55.46
N GLN A 6 29.57 -8.29 -55.73
CA GLN A 6 28.61 -8.70 -56.77
C GLN A 6 27.89 -7.50 -57.45
N PRO A 7 28.54 -6.80 -58.40
CA PRO A 7 27.97 -5.59 -59.04
C PRO A 7 26.83 -5.84 -60.05
N GLN A 8 26.50 -7.10 -60.35
CA GLN A 8 25.48 -7.48 -61.35
C GLN A 8 24.13 -7.92 -60.74
N VAL A 9 23.99 -7.95 -59.41
CA VAL A 9 22.73 -8.32 -58.77
C VAL A 9 21.87 -7.09 -58.57
N THR A 10 21.05 -6.76 -59.56
CA THR A 10 19.99 -5.76 -59.39
C THR A 10 18.80 -6.42 -58.69
N LEU A 11 18.56 -6.08 -57.43
CA LEU A 11 17.31 -6.45 -56.76
C LEU A 11 16.17 -5.74 -57.47
N TRP A 12 15.38 -6.48 -58.25
CA TRP A 12 14.15 -5.94 -58.84
C TRP A 12 13.23 -5.42 -57.72
N ASN A 13 12.42 -4.41 -58.01
CA ASN A 13 11.53 -3.65 -57.08
C ASN A 13 10.65 -4.48 -56.12
N ARG A 14 10.64 -5.81 -56.22
CA ARG A 14 9.93 -6.74 -55.32
C ARG A 14 10.64 -7.01 -53.99
N LEU A 15 11.95 -6.76 -53.87
CA LEU A 15 12.73 -7.04 -52.65
C LEU A 15 13.78 -5.95 -52.40
N GLN A 16 13.32 -4.71 -52.19
CA GLN A 16 14.18 -3.62 -51.71
C GLN A 16 14.08 -3.54 -50.18
N LEU A 17 15.22 -3.63 -49.49
CA LEU A 17 15.34 -3.34 -48.06
C LEU A 17 15.95 -1.95 -47.88
N THR A 18 15.17 -1.02 -47.35
CA THR A 18 15.64 0.33 -47.00
C THR A 18 15.90 0.39 -45.50
N LEU A 19 17.18 0.50 -45.11
CA LEU A 19 17.57 0.71 -43.71
C LEU A 19 17.64 2.22 -43.44
N ILE A 20 16.86 2.69 -42.47
CA ILE A 20 16.80 4.09 -42.07
C ILE A 20 17.28 4.19 -40.61
N GLU A 21 18.30 4.99 -40.37
CA GLU A 21 18.73 5.34 -39.01
C GLU A 21 18.13 6.70 -38.63
N LEU A 22 17.08 6.69 -37.81
CA LEU A 22 16.22 7.85 -37.54
C LEU A 22 17.02 9.09 -37.07
N LYS A 23 17.92 8.93 -36.09
CA LYS A 23 18.81 10.00 -35.60
C LYS A 23 19.69 10.68 -36.66
N LYS A 24 20.00 9.98 -37.76
CA LYS A 24 20.76 10.52 -38.90
C LYS A 24 19.83 11.05 -39.99
N ALA A 25 18.67 10.42 -40.15
CA ALA A 25 17.65 10.81 -41.11
C ALA A 25 17.08 12.19 -40.80
N ASP A 26 16.87 12.51 -39.52
CA ASP A 26 16.43 13.83 -39.07
C ASP A 26 17.44 14.95 -39.38
N ARG A 27 18.73 14.60 -39.45
CA ARG A 27 19.82 15.52 -39.84
C ARG A 27 19.92 15.72 -41.36
N LEU A 28 19.39 14.77 -42.13
CA LEU A 28 19.33 14.86 -43.58
C LEU A 28 18.11 15.72 -43.94
N ARG A 29 18.35 16.98 -44.27
CA ARG A 29 17.33 17.92 -44.79
C ARG A 29 16.85 17.48 -46.18
N GLN A 30 16.23 16.31 -46.31
CA GLN A 30 15.44 16.00 -47.48
C GLN A 30 14.22 16.91 -47.45
N GLU A 31 14.03 17.72 -48.49
CA GLU A 31 13.07 18.82 -48.40
C GLU A 31 11.61 18.36 -48.50
N THR A 32 11.29 17.22 -49.12
CA THR A 32 9.91 16.73 -49.23
C THR A 32 9.85 15.28 -49.73
N GLY A 33 8.79 14.54 -49.38
CA GLY A 33 8.44 13.26 -49.98
C GLY A 33 8.08 12.15 -48.98
N PRO A 34 7.58 10.99 -49.47
CA PRO A 34 7.01 9.94 -48.62
C PRO A 34 7.94 9.39 -47.53
N LEU A 35 9.24 9.32 -47.81
CA LEU A 35 10.24 8.86 -46.84
C LEU A 35 10.38 9.84 -45.66
N ARG A 36 10.34 11.15 -45.92
CA ARG A 36 10.37 12.18 -44.89
C ARG A 36 9.13 12.09 -44.01
N ASP A 37 7.96 11.91 -44.62
CA ASP A 37 6.72 11.76 -43.88
C ASP A 37 6.79 10.52 -42.96
N TRP A 38 7.38 9.41 -43.42
CA TRP A 38 7.59 8.22 -42.59
C TRP A 38 8.57 8.46 -41.44
N ILE A 39 9.68 9.18 -41.69
CA ILE A 39 10.64 9.57 -40.64
C ILE A 39 9.93 10.45 -39.60
N ASN A 40 9.19 11.47 -40.05
CA ASN A 40 8.42 12.35 -39.19
C ASN A 40 7.40 11.56 -38.36
N PHE A 41 6.71 10.59 -38.95
CA PHE A 41 5.82 9.70 -38.21
C PHE A 41 6.59 8.93 -37.12
N PHE A 42 7.68 8.25 -37.44
CA PHE A 42 8.38 7.44 -36.45
C PHE A 42 8.95 8.25 -35.27
N GLU A 43 9.45 9.47 -35.51
CA GLU A 43 10.03 10.32 -34.46
C GLU A 43 9.00 11.20 -33.76
N HIS A 44 7.97 11.67 -34.48
CA HIS A 44 7.07 12.74 -34.04
C HIS A 44 5.58 12.34 -34.06
N TRP A 45 5.20 11.06 -34.13
CA TRP A 45 3.77 10.66 -34.19
C TRP A 45 2.87 11.17 -33.05
N ARG A 46 3.45 11.61 -31.93
CA ARG A 46 2.74 12.22 -30.80
C ARG A 46 2.55 13.74 -30.94
N GLU A 47 3.20 14.37 -31.90
CA GLU A 47 3.12 15.80 -32.16
C GLU A 47 2.00 16.07 -33.17
N GLU A 48 0.88 16.59 -32.69
CA GLU A 48 -0.33 16.72 -33.50
C GLU A 48 -0.20 17.70 -34.66
N GLN A 49 0.57 18.77 -34.47
CA GLN A 49 0.86 19.76 -35.51
C GLN A 49 1.69 19.13 -36.65
N THR A 50 2.79 18.46 -36.31
CA THR A 50 3.67 17.76 -37.27
C THR A 50 2.91 16.67 -38.04
N MET A 51 1.99 15.95 -37.39
CA MET A 51 1.20 14.91 -38.04
C MET A 51 0.05 15.45 -38.91
N ALA A 52 -0.47 16.63 -38.61
CA ALA A 52 -1.53 17.26 -39.41
C ALA A 52 -1.03 17.71 -40.80
N GLU A 53 0.25 18.07 -40.90
CA GLU A 53 0.90 18.50 -42.14
C GLU A 53 1.17 17.34 -43.12
N ILE A 54 1.14 16.09 -42.65
CA ILE A 54 1.38 14.91 -43.50
C ILE A 54 0.11 14.55 -44.27
N GLU A 55 0.15 14.65 -45.60
CA GLU A 55 -0.95 14.27 -46.49
C GLU A 55 -0.85 12.83 -47.02
N HIS A 56 0.30 12.17 -46.81
CA HIS A 56 0.56 10.83 -47.33
C HIS A 56 -0.36 9.78 -46.68
N ALA A 57 -1.30 9.25 -47.48
CA ALA A 57 -2.41 8.40 -47.01
C ALA A 57 -1.99 7.16 -46.19
N PRO A 58 -0.96 6.37 -46.57
CA PRO A 58 -0.51 5.22 -45.78
C PRO A 58 -0.09 5.58 -44.35
N ILE A 59 0.47 6.78 -44.16
CA ILE A 59 0.92 7.25 -42.84
C ILE A 59 -0.27 7.69 -41.99
N ARG A 60 -1.28 8.33 -42.60
CA ARG A 60 -2.53 8.66 -41.89
C ARG A 60 -3.24 7.40 -41.41
N GLU A 61 -3.27 6.35 -42.23
CA GLU A 61 -3.83 5.05 -41.83
C GLU A 61 -3.03 4.44 -40.67
N ALA A 62 -1.70 4.42 -40.77
CA ALA A 62 -0.83 3.94 -39.69
C ALA A 62 -1.03 4.73 -38.39
N LEU A 63 -1.14 6.07 -38.45
CA LEU A 63 -1.39 6.93 -37.31
C LEU A 63 -2.74 6.62 -36.64
N ASN A 64 -3.80 6.42 -37.42
CA ASN A 64 -5.10 6.03 -36.90
C ASN A 64 -5.05 4.67 -36.18
N GLN A 65 -4.30 3.70 -36.73
CA GLN A 65 -4.11 2.40 -36.08
C GLN A 65 -3.37 2.53 -34.75
N VAL A 66 -2.28 3.30 -34.70
CA VAL A 66 -1.53 3.55 -33.47
C VAL A 66 -2.38 4.26 -32.42
N ARG A 67 -3.17 5.28 -32.82
CA ARG A 67 -4.09 5.99 -31.92
C ARG A 67 -5.13 5.05 -31.32
N ARG A 68 -5.74 4.18 -32.14
CA ARG A 68 -6.70 3.18 -31.68
C ARG A 68 -6.08 2.19 -30.67
N LEU A 69 -4.92 1.62 -31.02
CA LEU A 69 -4.22 0.67 -30.14
C LEU A 69 -3.77 1.33 -28.83
N SER A 70 -3.27 2.56 -28.91
CA SER A 70 -2.82 3.31 -27.73
C SER A 70 -3.98 3.68 -26.80
N ALA A 71 -5.15 4.00 -27.34
CA ALA A 71 -6.34 4.26 -26.54
C ALA A 71 -6.78 3.01 -25.74
N ASP A 72 -6.74 1.84 -26.37
CA ASP A 72 -7.06 0.57 -25.69
C ASP A 72 -6.02 0.23 -24.60
N ASP A 73 -4.73 0.44 -24.88
CA ASP A 73 -3.66 0.23 -23.90
C ASP A 73 -3.71 1.23 -22.73
N GLU A 74 -4.07 2.49 -22.98
CA GLU A 74 -4.27 3.49 -21.93
C GLU A 74 -5.48 3.13 -21.06
N ALA A 75 -6.60 2.72 -21.65
CA ALA A 75 -7.76 2.23 -20.92
C ALA A 75 -7.41 1.01 -20.05
N ARG A 76 -6.66 0.05 -20.61
CA ARG A 76 -6.16 -1.13 -19.86
C ARG A 76 -5.24 -0.70 -18.72
N ARG A 77 -4.34 0.25 -18.95
CA ARG A 77 -3.43 0.80 -17.93
C ARG A 77 -4.22 1.47 -16.80
N LEU A 78 -5.21 2.31 -17.13
CA LEU A 78 -6.05 2.98 -16.14
C LEU A 78 -6.86 1.96 -15.32
N ALA A 79 -7.42 0.94 -15.95
CA ALA A 79 -8.11 -0.15 -15.26
C ALA A 79 -7.18 -0.88 -14.27
N PHE A 80 -5.97 -1.23 -14.71
CA PHE A 80 -4.96 -1.86 -13.85
C PHE A 80 -4.55 -0.97 -12.66
N VAL A 81 -4.31 0.32 -12.89
CA VAL A 81 -3.98 1.28 -11.82
C VAL A 81 -5.12 1.39 -10.82
N ARG A 82 -6.37 1.47 -11.29
CA ARG A 82 -7.55 1.51 -10.42
C ARG A 82 -7.70 0.23 -9.60
N GLU A 83 -7.55 -0.93 -10.22
CA GLU A 83 -7.61 -2.21 -9.52
C GLU A 83 -6.54 -2.32 -8.45
N ARG A 84 -5.31 -1.90 -8.75
CA ARG A 84 -4.23 -1.84 -7.78
C ARG A 84 -4.57 -0.92 -6.61
N ALA A 85 -5.05 0.29 -6.87
CA ALA A 85 -5.43 1.24 -5.81
C ALA A 85 -6.51 0.67 -4.88
N LEU A 86 -7.53 -0.01 -5.44
CA LEU A 86 -8.57 -0.66 -4.65
C LEU A 86 -8.02 -1.81 -3.78
N ARG A 87 -7.06 -2.59 -4.30
CA ARG A 87 -6.41 -3.68 -3.55
C ARG A 87 -5.52 -3.13 -2.43
N ASP A 88 -4.79 -2.06 -2.71
CA ASP A 88 -3.93 -1.41 -1.72
C ASP A 88 -4.79 -0.81 -0.58
N GLU A 89 -5.89 -0.12 -0.91
CA GLU A 89 -6.87 0.39 0.06
C GLU A 89 -7.48 -0.74 0.92
N ALA A 90 -7.92 -1.83 0.29
CA ALA A 90 -8.49 -2.97 1.00
C ALA A 90 -7.47 -3.63 1.94
N SER A 91 -6.19 -3.69 1.53
CA SER A 91 -5.12 -4.25 2.35
C SER A 91 -4.81 -3.36 3.55
N LEU A 92 -4.72 -2.04 3.35
CA LEU A 92 -4.52 -1.06 4.42
C LEU A 92 -5.65 -1.09 5.46
N LEU A 93 -6.91 -1.15 5.00
CA LEU A 93 -8.07 -1.23 5.91
C LEU A 93 -8.07 -2.53 6.71
N LYS A 94 -7.69 -3.64 6.08
CA LYS A 94 -7.58 -4.94 6.75
C LYS A 94 -6.50 -4.92 7.82
N GLU A 95 -5.31 -4.43 7.49
CA GLU A 95 -4.17 -4.32 8.42
C GLU A 95 -4.52 -3.43 9.60
N ALA A 96 -5.08 -2.24 9.36
CA ALA A 96 -5.51 -1.33 10.43
C ALA A 96 -6.55 -1.96 11.37
N ARG A 97 -7.47 -2.78 10.83
CA ARG A 97 -8.45 -3.50 11.64
C ARG A 97 -7.78 -4.58 12.49
N GLU A 98 -6.91 -5.39 11.89
CA GLU A 98 -6.19 -6.47 12.59
C GLU A 98 -5.30 -5.90 13.70
N GLU A 99 -4.57 -4.82 13.45
CA GLU A 99 -3.80 -4.11 14.47
C GLU A 99 -4.70 -3.56 15.58
N GLY A 100 -5.82 -2.93 15.23
CA GLY A 100 -6.79 -2.41 16.21
C GLY A 100 -7.34 -3.51 17.11
N GLU A 101 -7.72 -4.66 16.55
CA GLU A 101 -8.18 -5.84 17.29
C GLU A 101 -7.08 -6.40 18.20
N GLN A 102 -5.83 -6.51 17.72
CA GLN A 102 -4.70 -6.98 18.52
C GLN A 102 -4.39 -6.05 19.69
N ILE A 103 -4.32 -4.73 19.45
CA ILE A 103 -4.08 -3.73 20.49
C ILE A 103 -5.21 -3.76 21.51
N GLY A 104 -6.47 -3.83 21.07
CA GLY A 104 -7.64 -3.93 21.94
C GLY A 104 -7.58 -5.16 22.85
N MET A 105 -7.24 -6.32 22.28
CA MET A 105 -7.09 -7.57 23.04
C MET A 105 -5.95 -7.51 24.05
N GLN A 106 -4.79 -6.95 23.67
CA GLN A 106 -3.64 -6.81 24.57
C GLN A 106 -3.96 -5.87 25.74
N LYS A 107 -4.52 -4.69 25.45
CA LYS A 107 -4.93 -3.72 26.48
C LYS A 107 -5.98 -4.31 27.41
N GLY A 108 -7.05 -4.88 26.86
CA GLY A 108 -8.11 -5.49 27.67
C GLY A 108 -7.60 -6.62 28.57
N ARG A 109 -6.64 -7.43 28.07
CA ARG A 109 -6.01 -8.48 28.89
C ARG A 109 -5.14 -7.91 30.00
N GLN A 110 -4.37 -6.86 29.72
CA GLN A 110 -3.52 -6.22 30.71
C GLN A 110 -4.35 -5.54 31.79
N GLU A 111 -5.30 -4.69 31.41
CA GLU A 111 -6.20 -3.99 32.32
C GLU A 111 -7.00 -4.97 33.19
N GLY A 112 -7.57 -6.01 32.57
CA GLY A 112 -8.30 -7.04 33.31
C GLY A 112 -7.43 -7.82 34.29
N ARG A 113 -6.15 -8.05 33.97
CA ARG A 113 -5.19 -8.68 34.88
C ARG A 113 -4.85 -7.76 36.06
N GLU A 114 -4.51 -6.50 35.78
CA GLU A 114 -4.16 -5.51 36.81
C GLU A 114 -5.33 -5.26 37.76
N GLU A 115 -6.55 -5.10 37.22
CA GLU A 115 -7.75 -4.95 38.03
C GLU A 115 -8.05 -6.21 38.85
N GLY A 116 -7.92 -7.39 38.24
CA GLY A 116 -8.10 -8.68 38.92
C GLY A 116 -7.11 -8.88 40.08
N GLU A 117 -5.83 -8.58 39.87
CA GLU A 117 -4.79 -8.65 40.89
C GLU A 117 -5.05 -7.65 42.02
N ARG A 118 -5.44 -6.40 41.70
CA ARG A 118 -5.79 -5.38 42.70
C ARG A 118 -6.99 -5.77 43.55
N LEU A 119 -8.09 -6.22 42.92
CA LEU A 119 -9.29 -6.67 43.61
C LEU A 119 -9.03 -7.92 44.45
N GLY A 120 -8.24 -8.86 43.92
CA GLY A 120 -7.84 -10.07 44.62
C GLY A 120 -7.01 -9.76 45.87
N LEU A 121 -6.01 -8.88 45.76
CA LEU A 121 -5.19 -8.43 46.88
C LEU A 121 -6.04 -7.73 47.95
N GLN A 122 -6.95 -6.84 47.54
CA GLN A 122 -7.82 -6.14 48.48
C GLN A 122 -8.76 -7.10 49.22
N LYS A 123 -9.39 -8.04 48.49
CA LYS A 123 -10.25 -9.07 49.10
C LYS A 123 -9.47 -9.97 50.06
N GLY A 124 -8.29 -10.44 49.65
CA GLY A 124 -7.43 -11.27 50.51
C GLY A 124 -6.99 -10.56 51.78
N ARG A 125 -6.65 -9.27 51.70
CA ARG A 125 -6.35 -8.44 52.89
C ARG A 125 -7.55 -8.32 53.83
N GLN A 126 -8.75 -8.09 53.28
CA GLN A 126 -9.99 -8.01 54.07
C GLN A 126 -10.37 -9.36 54.71
N GLU A 127 -10.25 -10.47 53.98
CA GLU A 127 -10.51 -11.81 54.50
C GLU A 127 -9.52 -12.17 55.61
N THR A 128 -8.23 -11.88 55.42
CA THR A 128 -7.22 -12.07 56.46
C THR A 128 -7.55 -11.24 57.70
N ALA A 129 -7.94 -9.97 57.54
CA ALA A 129 -8.34 -9.12 58.66
C ALA A 129 -9.56 -9.67 59.40
N ARG A 130 -10.59 -10.15 58.70
CA ARG A 130 -11.76 -10.79 59.32
C ARG A 130 -11.38 -12.02 60.13
N ASN A 131 -10.51 -12.88 59.60
CA ASN A 131 -10.02 -14.06 60.31
C ASN A 131 -9.26 -13.66 61.59
N LEU A 132 -8.39 -12.64 61.51
CA LEU A 132 -7.65 -12.14 62.67
C LEU A 132 -8.55 -11.48 63.73
N ILE A 133 -9.61 -10.77 63.31
CA ILE A 133 -10.62 -10.20 64.21
C ILE A 133 -11.36 -11.33 64.95
N GLN A 134 -11.76 -12.39 64.23
CA GLN A 134 -12.44 -13.54 64.83
C GLN A 134 -11.58 -14.30 65.84
N LEU A 135 -10.25 -14.32 65.67
CA LEU A 135 -9.34 -14.90 66.66
C LEU A 135 -9.32 -14.10 67.98
N GLY A 136 -9.72 -12.83 67.98
CA GLY A 136 -9.96 -12.03 69.19
C GLY A 136 -8.71 -11.63 70.00
N VAL A 137 -7.50 -11.99 69.55
CA VAL A 137 -6.25 -11.80 70.31
C VAL A 137 -5.43 -10.58 69.88
N LEU A 138 -5.74 -9.96 68.73
CA LEU A 138 -4.99 -8.83 68.18
C LEU A 138 -5.78 -7.52 68.27
N SER A 139 -5.07 -6.41 68.53
CA SER A 139 -5.62 -5.06 68.44
C SER A 139 -5.79 -4.60 67.00
N ASP A 140 -6.63 -3.60 66.75
CA ASP A 140 -6.87 -3.08 65.39
C ASP A 140 -5.61 -2.52 64.74
N GLY A 141 -4.69 -1.94 65.54
CA GLY A 141 -3.37 -1.52 65.06
C GLY A 141 -2.50 -2.69 64.60
N GLN A 142 -2.50 -3.81 65.33
CA GLN A 142 -1.73 -5.01 64.95
C GLN A 142 -2.31 -5.69 63.71
N ILE A 143 -3.63 -5.74 63.58
CA ILE A 143 -4.31 -6.31 62.40
C ILE A 143 -4.07 -5.43 61.17
N ALA A 144 -4.15 -4.11 61.32
CA ALA A 144 -3.84 -3.15 60.26
C ALA A 144 -2.40 -3.34 59.75
N GLN A 145 -1.44 -3.47 60.67
CA GLN A 145 -0.03 -3.73 60.33
C GLN A 145 0.16 -5.08 59.61
N ALA A 146 -0.47 -6.16 60.09
CA ALA A 146 -0.32 -7.50 59.53
C ALA A 146 -0.97 -7.65 58.14
N THR A 147 -2.06 -6.92 57.87
CA THR A 147 -2.84 -7.04 56.62
C THR A 147 -2.55 -5.93 55.62
N GLY A 148 -1.83 -4.88 56.03
CA GLY A 148 -1.60 -3.69 55.20
C GLY A 148 -2.89 -2.91 54.90
N LEU A 149 -3.88 -2.99 55.79
CA LEU A 149 -5.08 -2.15 55.80
C LEU A 149 -4.86 -0.95 56.71
N SER A 150 -5.67 0.10 56.58
CA SER A 150 -5.70 1.17 57.57
C SER A 150 -6.45 0.75 58.83
N VAL A 151 -6.13 1.35 59.97
CA VAL A 151 -6.84 1.09 61.24
C VAL A 151 -8.34 1.33 61.09
N ALA A 152 -8.74 2.43 60.42
CA ALA A 152 -10.14 2.73 60.12
C ALA A 152 -10.83 1.63 59.28
N GLN A 153 -10.13 1.02 58.31
CA GLN A 153 -10.68 -0.10 57.53
C GLN A 153 -10.91 -1.34 58.41
N VAL A 154 -10.01 -1.61 59.35
CA VAL A 154 -10.13 -2.72 60.31
C VAL A 154 -11.29 -2.48 61.28
N GLU A 155 -11.44 -1.26 61.81
CA GLU A 155 -12.55 -0.87 62.69
C GLU A 155 -13.92 -1.03 62.00
N VAL A 156 -14.01 -0.65 60.71
CA VAL A 156 -15.22 -0.87 59.90
C VAL A 156 -15.49 -2.36 59.73
N LEU A 157 -14.47 -3.18 59.46
CA LEU A 157 -14.65 -4.64 59.36
C LEU A 157 -15.07 -5.28 60.68
N ARG A 158 -14.57 -4.77 61.82
CA ARG A 158 -14.91 -5.25 63.16
C ARG A 158 -16.33 -4.90 63.56
N SER A 159 -16.79 -3.69 63.25
CA SER A 159 -18.18 -3.28 63.50
C SER A 159 -19.20 -3.97 62.59
N ALA A 160 -18.76 -4.46 61.44
CA ALA A 160 -19.59 -5.25 60.51
C ALA A 160 -19.59 -6.77 60.77
N ALA A 161 -18.74 -7.27 61.68
CA ALA A 161 -18.76 -8.68 62.07
C ALA A 161 -19.89 -8.93 63.09
N PRO A 162 -20.79 -9.90 62.88
CA PRO A 162 -21.79 -10.25 63.87
C PRO A 162 -21.12 -10.83 65.13
N SER A 163 -21.64 -10.42 66.29
CA SER A 163 -21.20 -10.83 67.63
C SER A 163 -21.24 -12.34 67.84
#